data_AF-A0A840MNJ4-F1
#
_entry.id   AF-A0A840MNJ4-F1
#
_cell.length_a   1.000
_cell.length_b   1.000
_cell.length_c   1.000
_cell.angle_alpha   90.00
_cell.angle_beta   90.00
_cell.angle_gamma   90.00
#
_symmetry.space_group_name_H-M   'P 1'
#
loop_
_entity.id
_entity.type
_entity.pdbx_description
1 polymer ?
#
loop_
_entity_poly.entity_id
_entity_poly.type
_entity_poly.pdbx_seq_one_letter_code
_entity_poly.pdbx_strand_id
1 'polypeptide(L)'
;FDAAGRQTASIDALGYVTEYRYDAIGNRIASARYDTPIAIGSSPAQALELRKSLSNSITQQITYHIYDVAGREIGTIDPAGYLAEYRYDALGKRTSSIRHDKAITQAGVISINIQNDKDRFTVAPRGAPADQAIWNGNQIQLKTGVDTKTASPAANLDRKLSVDANHSVKIYREFTLGTHEGRTVTFGADNGEAWRSDSWVMLLAQVGDDGSVSIEDYRGKQASWTVLGKAREKATYIVEQEITADRSTIYFYEKGSSRDSSSTYRYTQTVNYQGAYPFVSQYTRNIKDTTQASTTTITQWTVEQTVTYRSGAVLTSADLQALMKSAQAAAQTSTPQQVRHVYDTANRLRFQIASDNTVTENRYDSFGNILQQIRYAKPVV
;
A
#
# COMPACT_ATOMS: atom_id res chain seq x y z
N PHE A 1 13.22 29.40 5.58
CA PHE A 1 11.94 29.37 6.33
C PHE A 1 10.80 29.33 5.32
N ASP A 2 9.64 28.78 5.67
CA ASP A 2 8.40 28.89 4.88
C ASP A 2 7.60 30.16 5.24
N ALA A 3 6.44 30.34 4.60
CA ALA A 3 5.56 31.48 4.84
C ALA A 3 4.99 31.56 6.27
N ALA A 4 5.03 30.45 7.03
CA ALA A 4 4.63 30.40 8.43
C ALA A 4 5.81 30.63 9.40
N GLY A 5 6.99 31.00 8.89
CA GLY A 5 8.18 31.22 9.71
C GLY A 5 8.79 29.93 10.25
N ARG A 6 8.47 28.77 9.68
CA ARG A 6 9.06 27.47 10.09
C ARG A 6 10.32 27.21 9.31
N GLN A 7 11.34 26.65 9.97
CA GLN A 7 12.63 26.40 9.34
C GLN A 7 12.50 25.28 8.29
N THR A 8 12.81 25.57 7.03
CA THR A 8 12.69 24.60 5.92
C THR A 8 14.01 23.96 5.53
N ALA A 9 15.13 24.55 5.96
CA ALA A 9 16.46 23.99 5.78
C ALA A 9 17.44 24.55 6.83
N SER A 10 18.51 23.81 7.09
CA SER A 10 19.69 24.19 7.87
C SER A 10 20.97 23.77 7.14
N ILE A 11 22.06 24.47 7.44
CA ILE A 11 23.41 24.11 6.99
C ILE A 11 24.27 24.05 8.24
N ASP A 12 24.93 22.92 8.49
CA ASP A 12 25.83 22.79 9.63
C ASP A 12 27.21 23.44 9.37
N ALA A 13 28.05 23.50 10.39
CA ALA A 13 29.39 24.12 10.30
C ALA A 13 30.36 23.38 9.35
N LEU A 14 30.02 22.15 8.94
CA LEU A 14 30.78 21.36 7.98
C LEU A 14 30.19 21.46 6.56
N GLY A 15 29.09 22.21 6.39
CA GLY A 15 28.45 22.45 5.11
C GLY A 15 27.37 21.44 4.75
N TYR A 16 26.98 20.51 5.62
CA TYR A 16 25.90 19.58 5.30
C TYR A 16 24.54 20.25 5.39
N VAL A 17 23.71 20.03 4.37
CA VAL A 17 22.35 20.57 4.30
C VAL A 17 21.37 19.58 4.91
N THR A 18 20.46 20.07 5.76
CA THR A 18 19.27 19.31 6.20
C THR A 18 18.01 20.07 5.82
N GLU A 19 17.08 19.42 5.14
CA GLU A 19 15.76 19.94 4.80
C GLU A 19 14.69 19.42 5.74
N TYR A 20 13.67 20.24 5.98
CA TYR A 20 12.52 19.89 6.82
C TYR A 20 11.23 20.04 6.05
N ARG A 21 10.36 19.03 6.16
CA ARG A 21 9.00 19.03 5.58
C ARG A 21 7.97 18.97 6.69
N TYR A 22 6.85 19.66 6.49
CA TYR A 22 5.79 19.81 7.48
C TYR A 22 4.45 19.38 6.91
N ASP A 23 3.58 18.81 7.74
CA ASP A 23 2.18 18.57 7.39
C ASP A 23 1.36 19.88 7.43
N ALA A 24 0.08 19.78 7.07
CA ALA A 24 -0.83 20.93 6.99
C ALA A 24 -1.04 21.64 8.34
N ILE A 25 -0.86 20.93 9.47
CA ILE A 25 -1.01 21.47 10.83
C ILE A 25 0.33 21.87 11.45
N GLY A 26 1.44 21.65 10.75
CA GLY A 26 2.77 22.11 11.09
C GLY A 26 3.66 21.14 11.86
N ASN A 27 3.30 19.86 11.93
CA ASN A 27 4.21 18.84 12.44
C ASN A 27 5.29 18.54 11.40
N ARG A 28 6.54 18.37 11.84
CA ARG A 28 7.65 18.05 10.95
C ARG A 28 7.62 16.56 10.59
N ILE A 29 7.13 16.22 9.42
CA ILE A 29 6.94 14.84 8.93
C ILE A 29 8.18 14.24 8.26
N ALA A 30 9.16 15.05 7.85
CA ALA A 30 10.42 14.54 7.30
C ALA A 30 11.60 15.47 7.60
N SER A 31 12.77 14.86 7.80
CA SER A 31 14.08 15.50 7.84
C SER A 31 14.99 14.82 6.83
N ALA A 32 15.49 15.53 5.81
CA ALA A 32 16.34 14.97 4.77
C ALA A 32 17.74 15.60 4.85
N ARG A 33 18.75 14.81 5.20
CA ARG A 33 20.15 15.23 5.22
C ARG A 33 20.84 14.83 3.93
N TYR A 34 21.51 15.77 3.28
CA TYR A 34 22.27 15.52 2.06
C TYR A 34 23.69 15.08 2.40
N ASP A 35 24.21 14.08 1.69
CA ASP A 35 25.52 13.48 1.99
C ASP A 35 26.69 14.29 1.43
N THR A 36 26.40 15.27 0.57
CA THR A 36 27.41 16.15 -0.04
C THR A 36 27.42 17.49 0.69
N PRO A 37 28.52 17.87 1.37
CA PRO A 37 28.63 19.17 1.99
C PRO A 37 28.79 20.26 0.93
N ILE A 38 28.30 21.46 1.23
CA ILE A 38 28.52 22.66 0.43
C ILE A 38 29.62 23.51 1.05
N ALA A 39 30.46 24.13 0.21
CA ALA A 39 31.43 25.09 0.69
C ALA A 39 30.70 26.26 1.37
N ILE A 40 31.02 26.51 2.64
CA ILE A 40 30.50 27.66 3.39
C ILE A 40 31.30 28.90 2.96
N GLY A 41 31.08 29.32 1.72
CA GLY A 41 31.70 30.48 1.10
C GLY A 41 30.68 31.14 0.18
N SER A 42 30.54 32.47 0.34
CA SER A 42 29.79 33.40 -0.50
C SER A 42 28.25 33.40 -0.44
N SER A 43 27.70 34.22 0.48
CA SER A 43 26.31 34.74 0.51
C SER A 43 25.14 33.73 0.66
N PRO A 44 24.06 34.08 1.39
CA PRO A 44 22.85 33.25 1.48
C PRO A 44 22.20 32.89 0.12
N ALA A 45 22.43 33.70 -0.92
CA ALA A 45 21.89 33.47 -2.26
C ALA A 45 22.55 32.28 -2.98
N GLN A 46 23.86 32.06 -2.82
CA GLN A 46 24.54 30.92 -3.44
C GLN A 46 24.18 29.61 -2.71
N ALA A 47 23.97 29.65 -1.40
CA ALA A 47 23.52 28.47 -0.64
C ALA A 47 22.15 27.93 -1.12
N LEU A 48 21.24 28.81 -1.57
CA LEU A 48 19.94 28.41 -2.09
C LEU A 48 20.03 27.78 -3.50
N GLU A 49 20.89 28.31 -4.38
CA GLU A 49 21.14 27.72 -5.71
C GLU A 49 21.90 26.39 -5.62
N LEU A 50 22.90 26.29 -4.73
CA LEU A 50 23.54 25.00 -4.43
C LEU A 50 22.54 23.98 -3.86
N ARG A 51 21.62 24.40 -2.98
CA ARG A 51 20.53 23.54 -2.47
C ARG A 51 19.61 23.02 -3.58
N LYS A 52 19.25 23.84 -4.57
CA LYS A 52 18.50 23.38 -5.76
C LYS A 52 19.29 22.33 -6.55
N SER A 53 20.60 22.49 -6.69
CA SER A 53 21.43 21.47 -7.34
C SER A 53 21.49 20.14 -6.56
N LEU A 54 21.44 20.19 -5.22
CA LEU A 54 21.38 19.01 -4.35
C LEU A 54 20.01 18.33 -4.33
N SER A 55 18.92 19.02 -4.68
CA SER A 55 17.61 18.35 -4.86
C SER A 55 17.62 17.30 -5.98
N ASN A 56 18.63 17.36 -6.87
CA ASN A 56 18.95 16.34 -7.88
C ASN A 56 20.00 15.30 -7.41
N SER A 57 20.54 15.45 -6.19
CA SER A 57 21.40 14.45 -5.58
C SER A 57 20.58 13.20 -5.26
N ILE A 58 21.06 12.06 -5.73
CA ILE A 58 20.42 10.74 -5.57
C ILE A 58 20.66 10.13 -4.18
N THR A 59 21.51 10.70 -3.34
CA THR A 59 21.76 10.18 -1.98
C THR A 59 21.41 11.24 -0.92
N GLN A 60 20.38 10.93 -0.14
CA GLN A 60 19.94 11.69 1.03
C GLN A 60 19.49 10.71 2.10
N GLN A 61 19.82 11.00 3.35
CA GLN A 61 19.35 10.26 4.51
C GLN A 61 18.07 10.91 5.02
N ILE A 62 16.93 10.23 4.85
CA ILE A 62 15.62 10.76 5.25
C ILE A 62 15.13 10.05 6.51
N THR A 63 14.81 10.83 7.53
CA THR A 63 14.04 10.36 8.69
C THR A 63 12.60 10.85 8.56
N TYR A 64 11.63 9.94 8.70
CA TYR A 64 10.21 10.29 8.75
C TYR A 64 9.70 10.31 10.19
N HIS A 65 8.76 11.20 10.46
CA HIS A 65 8.10 11.35 11.76
C HIS A 65 6.59 11.20 11.60
N ILE A 66 6.00 10.37 12.44
CA ILE A 66 4.59 9.95 12.34
C ILE A 66 3.88 10.48 13.57
N TYR A 67 2.79 11.22 13.39
CA TYR A 67 2.04 11.85 14.48
C TYR A 67 0.63 11.28 14.59
N ASP A 68 0.10 11.27 15.81
CA ASP A 68 -1.33 11.08 16.04
C ASP A 68 -2.14 12.37 15.84
N VAL A 69 -3.46 12.27 15.97
CA VAL A 69 -4.38 13.41 15.84
C VAL A 69 -4.18 14.51 16.88
N ALA A 70 -3.47 14.22 17.98
CA ALA A 70 -3.13 15.18 19.03
C ALA A 70 -1.74 15.81 18.80
N GLY A 71 -1.07 15.52 17.69
CA GLY A 71 0.26 16.05 17.36
C GLY A 71 1.39 15.37 18.13
N ARG A 72 1.15 14.20 18.74
CA ARG A 72 2.18 13.42 19.44
C ARG A 72 2.86 12.49 18.46
N GLU A 73 4.19 12.46 18.45
CA GLU A 73 4.96 11.56 17.59
C GLU A 73 4.72 10.11 18.04
N ILE A 74 4.07 9.29 17.23
CA ILE A 74 3.77 7.87 17.47
C ILE A 74 4.72 6.92 16.74
N GLY A 75 5.57 7.44 15.86
CA GLY A 75 6.64 6.65 15.29
C GLY A 75 7.65 7.44 14.47
N THR A 76 8.79 6.82 14.21
CA THR A 76 9.85 7.31 13.34
C THR A 76 10.36 6.21 12.43
N ILE A 77 10.71 6.56 11.20
CA ILE A 77 11.37 5.65 10.27
C ILE A 77 12.74 6.25 9.98
N ASP A 78 13.79 5.50 10.28
CA ASP A 78 15.16 5.95 10.07
C ASP A 78 15.58 5.88 8.59
N PRO A 79 16.72 6.48 8.19
CA PRO A 79 17.19 6.44 6.80
C PRO A 79 17.47 5.05 6.25
N ALA A 80 17.66 4.05 7.12
CA ALA A 80 17.84 2.66 6.74
C ALA A 80 16.50 1.90 6.66
N GLY A 81 15.38 2.57 6.97
CA GLY A 81 14.01 2.04 6.87
C GLY A 81 13.47 1.44 8.17
N TYR A 82 14.21 1.44 9.28
CA TYR A 82 13.73 0.80 10.51
C TYR A 82 12.71 1.67 11.25
N LEU A 83 11.60 1.06 11.67
CA LEU A 83 10.53 1.72 12.42
C LEU A 83 10.79 1.67 13.93
N ALA A 84 10.64 2.81 14.59
CA ALA A 84 10.42 2.90 16.03
C ALA A 84 9.02 3.45 16.31
N GLU A 85 8.28 2.86 17.25
CA GLU A 85 6.93 3.27 17.65
C GLU A 85 6.89 3.77 19.08
N TYR A 86 5.97 4.71 19.34
CA TYR A 86 5.77 5.32 20.65
C TYR A 86 4.30 5.25 21.04
N ARG A 87 4.03 4.78 22.26
CA ARG A 87 2.68 4.72 22.84
C ARG A 87 2.59 5.67 24.02
N TYR A 88 1.43 6.29 24.19
CA TYR A 88 1.20 7.32 25.19
C TYR A 88 -0.01 6.99 26.07
N ASP A 89 0.01 7.45 27.32
CA ASP A 89 -1.17 7.47 28.17
C ASP A 89 -2.09 8.68 27.86
N ALA A 90 -3.19 8.79 28.61
CA ALA A 90 -4.15 9.88 28.49
C ALA A 90 -3.58 11.26 28.87
N LEU A 91 -2.50 11.30 29.66
CA LEU A 91 -1.80 12.53 30.05
C LEU A 91 -0.68 12.90 29.06
N GLY A 92 -0.54 12.15 27.96
CA GLY A 92 0.48 12.40 26.95
C GLY A 92 1.88 11.96 27.35
N LYS A 93 2.04 11.09 28.35
CA LYS A 93 3.34 10.49 28.68
C LYS A 93 3.57 9.23 27.89
N ARG A 94 4.79 9.09 27.38
CA ARG A 94 5.19 7.90 26.62
C ARG A 94 5.28 6.70 27.56
N THR A 95 4.41 5.72 27.38
CA THR A 95 4.34 4.46 28.13
C THR A 95 5.10 3.32 27.47
N SER A 96 5.35 3.40 26.15
CA SER A 96 6.13 2.38 25.45
C SER A 96 6.93 2.93 24.27
N SER A 97 8.06 2.28 24.01
CA SER A 97 8.89 2.42 22.82
C SER A 97 9.08 1.03 22.21
N ILE A 98 8.84 0.86 20.92
CA ILE A 98 9.00 -0.42 20.23
C ILE A 98 9.91 -0.21 19.03
N ARG A 99 11.03 -0.92 18.93
CA ARG A 99 11.89 -0.89 17.73
C ARG A 99 11.72 -2.19 16.95
N HIS A 100 11.39 -2.04 15.67
CA HIS A 100 11.29 -3.14 14.73
C HIS A 100 12.65 -3.43 14.10
N ASP A 101 12.92 -4.71 13.88
CA ASP A 101 14.18 -5.25 13.35
C ASP A 101 14.13 -5.47 11.83
N LYS A 102 12.99 -5.19 11.20
CA LYS A 102 12.80 -5.26 9.76
C LYS A 102 12.68 -3.85 9.18
N ALA A 103 13.60 -3.53 8.27
CA ALA A 103 13.53 -2.29 7.53
C ALA A 103 12.33 -2.29 6.59
N ILE A 104 11.59 -1.18 6.62
CA ILE A 104 10.64 -0.78 5.59
C ILE A 104 11.49 -0.34 4.41
N THR A 105 11.52 -1.15 3.35
CA THR A 105 12.13 -0.71 2.10
C THR A 105 11.31 0.48 1.58
N GLN A 106 11.93 1.38 0.80
CA GLN A 106 11.27 2.56 0.21
C GLN A 106 10.01 2.21 -0.63
N ALA A 107 9.74 0.93 -0.84
CA ALA A 107 8.44 0.32 -1.03
C ALA A 107 7.57 0.39 0.24
N GLY A 108 6.97 1.56 0.50
CA GLY A 108 5.76 1.64 1.31
C GLY A 108 4.60 0.98 0.58
N VAL A 109 4.71 -0.34 0.39
CA VAL A 109 3.79 -1.13 -0.40
C VAL A 109 2.77 -1.74 0.54
N ILE A 110 1.50 -1.37 0.36
CA ILE A 110 0.43 -2.23 0.85
C ILE A 110 0.39 -3.42 -0.12
N SER A 111 1.17 -4.45 0.20
CA SER A 111 1.07 -5.75 -0.47
C SER A 111 -0.07 -6.49 0.20
N ILE A 112 -1.18 -6.63 -0.51
CA ILE A 112 -2.25 -7.54 -0.13
C ILE A 112 -1.93 -8.87 -0.80
N ASN A 113 -1.44 -9.83 0.00
CA ASN A 113 -1.42 -11.22 -0.44
C ASN A 113 -2.79 -11.83 -0.17
N ILE A 114 -3.57 -11.93 -1.24
CA ILE A 114 -4.99 -12.26 -1.17
C ILE A 114 -5.21 -13.76 -1.01
N GLN A 115 -4.20 -14.57 -1.35
CA GLN A 115 -4.20 -16.01 -1.06
C GLN A 115 -4.44 -16.29 0.43
N ASN A 116 -3.91 -15.47 1.34
CA ASN A 116 -4.04 -15.68 2.79
C ASN A 116 -5.05 -14.75 3.47
N ASP A 117 -5.61 -13.76 2.75
CA ASP A 117 -6.37 -12.64 3.33
C ASP A 117 -7.77 -12.53 2.68
N LYS A 118 -8.48 -13.65 2.64
CA LYS A 118 -9.81 -13.81 2.00
C LYS A 118 -10.86 -12.81 2.53
N ASP A 119 -10.68 -12.32 3.75
CA ASP A 119 -11.64 -11.43 4.43
C ASP A 119 -11.66 -10.03 3.79
N ARG A 120 -10.66 -9.69 2.96
CA ARG A 120 -10.64 -8.46 2.16
C ARG A 120 -11.45 -8.53 0.88
N PHE A 121 -12.02 -9.69 0.55
CA PHE A 121 -12.84 -9.84 -0.64
C PHE A 121 -14.29 -10.03 -0.26
N THR A 122 -15.13 -9.22 -0.89
CA THR A 122 -16.56 -9.52 -0.95
C THR A 122 -16.79 -10.53 -2.07
N VAL A 123 -17.38 -11.66 -1.68
CA VAL A 123 -17.94 -12.62 -2.61
C VAL A 123 -19.44 -12.37 -2.62
N ALA A 124 -19.95 -11.88 -3.75
CA ALA A 124 -21.34 -11.46 -3.84
C ALA A 124 -22.18 -12.47 -4.63
N PRO A 125 -23.41 -12.81 -4.15
CA PRO A 125 -24.40 -13.48 -4.97
C PRO A 125 -25.10 -12.44 -5.85
N ARG A 126 -24.41 -11.86 -6.85
CA ARG A 126 -25.11 -11.03 -7.85
C ARG A 126 -25.77 -11.96 -8.85
N GLY A 127 -26.97 -12.43 -8.51
CA GLY A 127 -27.79 -13.33 -9.35
C GLY A 127 -27.35 -14.80 -9.37
N ALA A 128 -26.17 -15.13 -8.85
CA ALA A 128 -25.72 -16.51 -8.62
C ALA A 128 -25.91 -16.89 -7.15
N PRO A 129 -26.33 -18.14 -6.82
CA PRO A 129 -26.29 -18.61 -5.44
C PRO A 129 -24.86 -18.56 -4.87
N ALA A 130 -24.76 -18.38 -3.55
CA ALA A 130 -23.51 -18.08 -2.84
C ALA A 130 -22.41 -19.16 -2.97
N ASP A 131 -22.75 -20.33 -3.53
CA ASP A 131 -21.89 -21.48 -3.78
C ASP A 131 -21.13 -21.43 -5.12
N GLN A 132 -21.20 -20.32 -5.87
CA GLN A 132 -20.61 -20.23 -7.23
C GLN A 132 -19.30 -19.43 -7.31
N ALA A 133 -18.92 -18.73 -6.25
CA ALA A 133 -17.58 -18.19 -6.08
C ALA A 133 -17.06 -18.71 -4.73
N ILE A 134 -16.19 -19.71 -4.77
CA ILE A 134 -15.78 -20.45 -3.58
C ILE A 134 -14.29 -20.23 -3.32
N TRP A 135 -13.95 -19.95 -2.06
CA TRP A 135 -12.59 -20.04 -1.58
C TRP A 135 -12.23 -21.49 -1.25
N ASN A 136 -11.26 -22.06 -1.97
CA ASN A 136 -10.71 -23.38 -1.70
C ASN A 136 -9.28 -23.21 -1.19
N GLY A 137 -9.15 -23.12 0.14
CA GLY A 137 -7.92 -22.65 0.77
C GLY A 137 -7.59 -21.25 0.27
N ASN A 138 -6.49 -21.14 -0.47
CA ASN A 138 -5.92 -19.88 -0.93
C ASN A 138 -6.31 -19.51 -2.37
N GLN A 139 -7.21 -20.29 -3.00
CA GLN A 139 -7.62 -20.11 -4.38
C GLN A 139 -9.08 -19.67 -4.44
N ILE A 140 -9.41 -18.82 -5.42
CA ILE A 140 -10.80 -18.48 -5.73
C ILE A 140 -11.23 -19.33 -6.92
N GLN A 141 -12.29 -20.09 -6.76
CA GLN A 141 -12.92 -20.83 -7.84
C GLN A 141 -14.20 -20.11 -8.27
N LEU A 142 -14.24 -19.62 -9.51
CA LEU A 142 -15.45 -19.12 -10.13
C LEU A 142 -16.09 -20.26 -10.93
N LYS A 143 -17.30 -20.62 -10.53
CA LYS A 143 -18.05 -21.72 -11.09
C LYS A 143 -19.34 -21.20 -11.70
N THR A 144 -19.52 -21.44 -12.98
CA THR A 144 -20.82 -21.27 -13.63
C THR A 144 -21.42 -22.65 -13.86
N GLY A 145 -22.66 -22.84 -13.42
CA GLY A 145 -23.36 -24.12 -13.50
C GLY A 145 -23.72 -24.55 -14.93
N VAL A 146 -24.42 -25.69 -15.02
CA VAL A 146 -25.09 -26.21 -16.24
C VAL A 146 -26.40 -25.43 -16.51
N ASP A 147 -26.70 -24.40 -15.71
CA ASP A 147 -27.99 -23.71 -15.73
C ASP A 147 -28.06 -22.66 -16.85
N THR A 148 -29.22 -22.56 -17.49
CA THR A 148 -29.53 -21.65 -18.62
C THR A 148 -29.79 -20.21 -18.17
N LYS A 149 -29.78 -19.95 -16.86
CA LYS A 149 -29.92 -18.60 -16.29
C LYS A 149 -28.58 -17.85 -16.28
N THR A 150 -28.66 -16.52 -16.37
CA THR A 150 -27.51 -15.62 -16.24
C THR A 150 -26.87 -15.76 -14.85
N ALA A 151 -25.82 -16.57 -14.74
CA ALA A 151 -24.95 -16.62 -13.58
C ALA A 151 -23.90 -15.51 -13.70
N SER A 152 -23.52 -14.88 -12.59
CA SER A 152 -22.44 -13.87 -12.56
C SER A 152 -21.60 -13.98 -11.28
N PRO A 153 -20.98 -15.14 -10.98
CA PRO A 153 -20.05 -15.26 -9.86
C PRO A 153 -18.93 -14.21 -9.98
N ALA A 154 -18.71 -13.47 -8.90
CA ALA A 154 -17.74 -12.39 -8.84
C ALA A 154 -17.06 -12.31 -7.47
N ALA A 155 -15.81 -11.86 -7.48
CA ALA A 155 -15.07 -11.50 -6.29
C ALA A 155 -14.49 -10.10 -6.49
N ASN A 156 -14.73 -9.21 -5.52
CA ASN A 156 -14.29 -7.82 -5.55
C ASN A 156 -13.59 -7.49 -4.23
N LEU A 157 -12.61 -6.60 -4.28
CA LEU A 157 -12.02 -6.07 -3.06
C LEU A 157 -13.09 -5.35 -2.23
N ASP A 158 -13.10 -5.50 -0.92
CA ASP A 158 -14.08 -4.88 -0.03
C ASP A 158 -13.94 -3.35 0.12
N ARG A 159 -12.84 -2.79 -0.38
CA ARG A 159 -12.48 -1.39 -0.26
C ARG A 159 -11.82 -0.83 -1.52
N LYS A 160 -11.94 0.47 -1.72
CA LYS A 160 -11.24 1.23 -2.75
C LYS A 160 -9.78 1.46 -2.36
N LEU A 161 -8.85 1.24 -3.30
CA LEU A 161 -7.43 1.58 -3.17
C LEU A 161 -7.18 3.01 -3.65
N SER A 162 -6.23 3.71 -3.03
CA SER A 162 -5.85 5.05 -3.46
C SER A 162 -4.99 5.00 -4.73
N VAL A 163 -5.30 5.85 -5.70
CA VAL A 163 -4.49 6.11 -6.89
C VAL A 163 -4.53 7.61 -7.11
N ASP A 164 -3.36 8.24 -7.18
CA ASP A 164 -3.18 9.67 -7.41
C ASP A 164 -1.73 9.92 -7.89
N ALA A 165 -1.29 11.18 -7.92
CA ALA A 165 0.05 11.55 -8.40
C ALA A 165 1.22 10.88 -7.63
N ASN A 166 0.96 10.41 -6.41
CA ASN A 166 1.92 9.78 -5.51
C ASN A 166 1.62 8.30 -5.27
N HIS A 167 0.42 7.82 -5.62
CA HIS A 167 -0.01 6.44 -5.41
C HIS A 167 -0.28 5.74 -6.73
N SER A 168 0.38 4.61 -6.95
CA SER A 168 0.06 3.68 -8.03
C SER A 168 -0.33 2.32 -7.45
N VAL A 169 -1.05 1.54 -8.25
CA VAL A 169 -1.48 0.20 -7.89
C VAL A 169 -1.06 -0.76 -8.99
N LYS A 170 -0.43 -1.86 -8.63
CA LYS A 170 -0.25 -3.02 -9.49
C LYS A 170 -1.12 -4.16 -8.97
N ILE A 171 -1.97 -4.71 -9.83
CA ILE A 171 -2.77 -5.89 -9.54
C ILE A 171 -2.21 -7.02 -10.39
N TYR A 172 -1.82 -8.11 -9.74
CA TYR A 172 -1.35 -9.33 -10.37
C TYR A 172 -2.37 -10.44 -10.11
N ARG A 173 -2.76 -11.14 -11.18
CA ARG A 173 -3.68 -12.29 -11.12
C ARG A 173 -3.11 -13.42 -11.94
N GLU A 174 -2.98 -14.60 -11.33
CA GLU A 174 -2.76 -15.87 -12.03
C GLU A 174 -4.08 -16.63 -12.07
N PHE A 175 -4.52 -17.01 -13.26
CA PHE A 175 -5.74 -17.80 -13.41
C PHE A 175 -5.57 -18.93 -14.42
N THR A 176 -6.20 -20.06 -14.14
CA THR A 176 -6.36 -21.16 -15.10
C THR A 176 -7.75 -21.06 -15.71
N LEU A 177 -7.80 -20.92 -17.04
CA LEU A 177 -9.05 -20.76 -17.77
C LEU A 177 -9.81 -22.08 -17.82
N GLY A 178 -11.08 -22.06 -17.41
CA GLY A 178 -12.00 -23.20 -17.57
C GLY A 178 -12.51 -23.36 -19.00
N THR A 179 -13.63 -24.06 -19.16
CA THR A 179 -14.38 -24.10 -20.41
C THR A 179 -15.02 -22.72 -20.66
N HIS A 180 -14.79 -22.12 -21.82
CA HIS A 180 -15.32 -20.77 -22.11
C HIS A 180 -16.57 -20.77 -22.97
N GLU A 181 -16.98 -21.90 -23.57
CA GLU A 181 -18.19 -21.95 -24.40
C GLU A 181 -19.43 -21.41 -23.65
N GLY A 182 -20.13 -20.45 -24.28
CA GLY A 182 -21.30 -19.75 -23.74
C GLY A 182 -21.01 -18.81 -22.56
N ARG A 183 -19.74 -18.56 -22.24
CA ARG A 183 -19.31 -17.90 -21.02
C ARG A 183 -18.25 -16.85 -21.28
N THR A 184 -18.10 -15.95 -20.33
CA THR A 184 -17.17 -14.85 -20.42
C THR A 184 -16.53 -14.62 -19.07
N VAL A 185 -15.21 -14.48 -19.04
CA VAL A 185 -14.45 -14.14 -17.83
C VAL A 185 -13.88 -12.74 -17.99
N THR A 186 -14.01 -11.89 -16.97
CA THR A 186 -13.52 -10.52 -16.97
C THR A 186 -12.64 -10.23 -15.76
N PHE A 187 -11.60 -9.44 -15.99
CA PHE A 187 -10.62 -9.00 -15.01
C PHE A 187 -10.40 -7.51 -15.17
N GLY A 188 -10.55 -6.72 -14.10
CA GLY A 188 -10.37 -5.29 -14.24
C GLY A 188 -10.36 -4.54 -12.93
N ALA A 189 -10.42 -3.22 -13.06
CA ALA A 189 -10.65 -2.31 -11.97
C ALA A 189 -11.40 -1.09 -12.51
N ASP A 190 -12.38 -0.63 -11.74
CA ASP A 190 -12.96 0.69 -11.92
C ASP A 190 -12.36 1.68 -10.90
N ASN A 191 -12.66 2.97 -11.06
CA ASN A 191 -12.16 4.00 -10.17
C ASN A 191 -13.01 4.19 -8.88
N GLY A 192 -13.97 3.32 -8.62
CA GLY A 192 -14.85 3.33 -7.45
C GLY A 192 -15.91 4.44 -7.45
N GLU A 193 -16.08 5.14 -8.57
CA GLU A 193 -17.13 6.15 -8.72
C GLU A 193 -18.51 5.51 -8.92
N ALA A 194 -19.58 6.30 -8.78
CA ALA A 194 -20.94 5.82 -9.00
C ALA A 194 -21.09 5.20 -10.40
N TRP A 195 -21.68 4.00 -10.45
CA TRP A 195 -21.82 3.20 -11.68
C TRP A 195 -22.32 4.02 -12.87
N ARG A 196 -21.50 4.09 -13.93
CA ARG A 196 -21.79 4.83 -15.17
C ARG A 196 -22.14 6.31 -15.01
N SER A 197 -21.67 6.95 -13.93
CA SER A 197 -21.58 8.41 -13.85
C SER A 197 -20.55 8.95 -14.83
N ASP A 198 -20.55 10.26 -15.11
CA ASP A 198 -19.61 10.85 -16.07
C ASP A 198 -18.13 10.75 -15.62
N SER A 199 -17.90 10.65 -14.30
CA SER A 199 -16.57 10.44 -13.70
C SER A 199 -16.16 8.97 -13.61
N TRP A 200 -17.06 8.02 -13.89
CA TRP A 200 -16.77 6.60 -13.77
C TRP A 200 -15.92 6.12 -14.95
N VAL A 201 -14.80 5.47 -14.66
CA VAL A 201 -13.95 4.85 -15.66
C VAL A 201 -13.61 3.43 -15.24
N MET A 202 -13.48 2.55 -16.21
CA MET A 202 -13.13 1.15 -15.99
C MET A 202 -12.35 0.62 -17.18
N LEU A 203 -11.27 -0.09 -16.87
CA LEU A 203 -10.54 -0.89 -17.84
C LEU A 203 -10.60 -2.35 -17.40
N LEU A 204 -11.09 -3.21 -18.29
CA LEU A 204 -11.08 -4.65 -18.07
C LEU A 204 -10.58 -5.40 -19.30
N ALA A 205 -9.94 -6.53 -19.03
CA ALA A 205 -9.70 -7.58 -20.01
C ALA A 205 -10.78 -8.65 -19.88
N GLN A 206 -11.12 -9.23 -21.01
CA GLN A 206 -12.14 -10.25 -21.15
C GLN A 206 -11.61 -11.44 -21.95
N VAL A 207 -11.94 -12.66 -21.53
CA VAL A 207 -11.97 -13.83 -22.41
C VAL A 207 -13.43 -14.16 -22.74
N GLY A 208 -13.80 -13.99 -24.02
CA GLY A 208 -15.16 -14.23 -24.53
C GLY A 208 -15.50 -15.70 -24.72
N ASP A 209 -16.75 -15.96 -25.11
CA ASP A 209 -17.31 -17.32 -25.29
C ASP A 209 -16.69 -18.09 -26.45
N ASP A 210 -16.17 -17.35 -27.41
CA ASP A 210 -15.40 -17.82 -28.57
C ASP A 210 -13.87 -17.86 -28.31
N GLY A 211 -13.45 -17.66 -27.06
CA GLY A 211 -12.04 -17.62 -26.66
C GLY A 211 -11.32 -16.30 -27.00
N SER A 212 -12.02 -15.28 -27.53
CA SER A 212 -11.42 -13.98 -27.83
C SER A 212 -10.93 -13.28 -26.57
N VAL A 213 -9.65 -12.92 -26.55
CA VAL A 213 -9.09 -11.98 -25.57
C VAL A 213 -9.37 -10.58 -26.07
N SER A 214 -10.10 -9.80 -25.28
CA SER A 214 -10.52 -8.44 -25.64
C SER A 214 -10.38 -7.49 -24.47
N ILE A 215 -10.36 -6.19 -24.76
CA ILE A 215 -10.36 -5.11 -23.80
C ILE A 215 -11.65 -4.31 -23.96
N GLU A 216 -12.24 -3.96 -22.83
CA GLU A 216 -13.31 -2.98 -22.75
C GLU A 216 -12.80 -1.73 -22.01
N ASP A 217 -12.77 -0.60 -22.73
CA ASP A 217 -12.42 0.74 -22.21
C ASP A 217 -13.73 1.51 -22.01
N TYR A 218 -14.12 1.68 -20.75
CA TYR A 218 -15.31 2.43 -20.35
C TYR A 218 -14.96 3.84 -19.90
N ARG A 219 -15.74 4.81 -20.38
CA ARG A 219 -15.70 6.24 -20.01
C ARG A 219 -17.12 6.74 -19.79
N GLY A 220 -17.52 6.76 -18.53
CA GLY A 220 -18.90 6.95 -18.10
C GLY A 220 -19.84 5.95 -18.76
N LYS A 221 -20.72 6.43 -19.64
CA LYS A 221 -21.70 5.60 -20.36
C LYS A 221 -21.16 5.02 -21.66
N GLN A 222 -20.03 5.51 -22.15
CA GLN A 222 -19.41 5.04 -23.40
C GLN A 222 -18.50 3.86 -23.15
N ALA A 223 -18.50 2.90 -24.06
CA ALA A 223 -17.62 1.75 -24.04
C ALA A 223 -17.01 1.54 -25.42
N SER A 224 -15.73 1.23 -25.47
CA SER A 224 -15.05 0.79 -26.69
C SER A 224 -14.48 -0.61 -26.49
N TRP A 225 -14.48 -1.40 -27.58
CA TRP A 225 -14.16 -2.82 -27.57
C TRP A 225 -13.02 -3.10 -28.53
N THR A 226 -11.96 -3.74 -28.04
CA THR A 226 -10.79 -4.10 -28.85
C THR A 226 -10.45 -5.57 -28.66
N VAL A 227 -10.47 -6.36 -29.73
CA VAL A 227 -10.00 -7.76 -29.70
C VAL A 227 -8.49 -7.78 -29.87
N LEU A 228 -7.77 -8.40 -28.94
CA LEU A 228 -6.31 -8.49 -28.95
C LEU A 228 -5.83 -9.85 -29.47
N GLY A 229 -6.60 -10.91 -29.27
CA GLY A 229 -6.25 -12.23 -29.78
C GLY A 229 -7.11 -13.35 -29.20
N LYS A 230 -6.52 -14.52 -28.96
CA LYS A 230 -7.22 -15.72 -28.49
C LYS A 230 -6.55 -16.34 -27.26
N ALA A 231 -7.37 -16.86 -26.35
CA ALA A 231 -6.98 -17.71 -25.23
C ALA A 231 -7.43 -19.15 -25.48
N ARG A 232 -6.78 -20.10 -24.79
CA ARG A 232 -7.06 -21.53 -24.88
C ARG A 232 -7.53 -22.04 -23.53
N GLU A 233 -8.53 -22.91 -23.55
CA GLU A 233 -9.01 -23.57 -22.34
C GLU A 233 -7.88 -24.34 -21.64
N LYS A 234 -7.95 -24.44 -20.31
CA LYS A 234 -7.01 -25.14 -19.41
C LYS A 234 -5.60 -24.55 -19.37
N ALA A 235 -5.28 -23.57 -20.21
CA ALA A 235 -4.05 -22.82 -20.08
C ALA A 235 -4.12 -21.87 -18.87
N THR A 236 -2.95 -21.60 -18.29
CA THR A 236 -2.82 -20.65 -17.17
C THR A 236 -2.27 -19.33 -17.71
N TYR A 237 -2.88 -18.23 -17.31
CA TYR A 237 -2.58 -16.89 -17.77
C TYR A 237 -2.26 -15.97 -16.60
N ILE A 238 -1.46 -14.96 -16.90
CA ILE A 238 -1.24 -13.82 -16.02
C ILE A 238 -1.98 -12.62 -16.58
N VAL A 239 -2.72 -11.95 -15.69
CA VAL A 239 -3.30 -10.63 -15.96
C VAL A 239 -2.69 -9.65 -14.98
N GLU A 240 -1.82 -8.77 -15.48
CA GLU A 240 -1.31 -7.63 -14.73
C GLU A 240 -2.11 -6.39 -15.08
N GLN A 241 -2.48 -5.58 -14.08
CA GLN A 241 -3.05 -4.26 -14.29
C GLN A 241 -2.27 -3.24 -13.48
N GLU A 242 -1.60 -2.32 -14.16
CA GLU A 242 -0.91 -1.19 -13.56
C GLU A 242 -1.82 0.04 -13.66
N ILE A 243 -2.05 0.73 -12.56
CA ILE A 243 -2.92 1.91 -12.47
C ILE A 243 -2.14 3.03 -11.82
N THR A 244 -1.99 4.14 -12.54
CA THR A 244 -1.41 5.40 -12.08
C THR A 244 -2.46 6.51 -12.21
N ALA A 245 -2.17 7.70 -11.68
CA ALA A 245 -3.07 8.85 -11.73
C ALA A 245 -3.64 9.17 -13.12
N ASP A 246 -2.89 8.85 -14.18
CA ASP A 246 -3.10 9.28 -15.56
C ASP A 246 -3.37 8.13 -16.54
N ARG A 247 -3.25 6.87 -16.11
CA ARG A 247 -3.49 5.70 -16.97
C ARG A 247 -3.74 4.41 -16.21
N SER A 248 -4.40 3.47 -16.88
CA SER A 248 -4.37 2.05 -16.56
C SER A 248 -3.83 1.27 -17.74
N THR A 249 -2.92 0.33 -17.49
CA THR A 249 -2.40 -0.59 -18.50
C THR A 249 -2.69 -2.03 -18.07
N ILE A 250 -3.31 -2.79 -18.96
CA ILE A 250 -3.46 -4.24 -18.80
C ILE A 250 -2.43 -4.96 -19.65
N TYR A 251 -1.80 -5.97 -19.05
CA TYR A 251 -0.98 -6.97 -19.72
C TYR A 251 -1.66 -8.34 -19.53
N PHE A 252 -1.81 -9.08 -20.62
CA PHE A 252 -2.38 -10.42 -20.63
C PHE A 252 -1.44 -11.35 -21.39
N TYR A 253 -0.96 -12.39 -20.73
CA TYR A 253 -0.02 -13.34 -21.32
C TYR A 253 -0.11 -14.73 -20.68
N GLU A 254 0.28 -15.76 -21.42
CA GLU A 254 0.30 -17.14 -20.91
C GLU A 254 1.43 -17.30 -19.88
N LYS A 255 1.14 -17.99 -18.77
CA LYS A 255 2.11 -18.24 -17.68
C LYS A 255 3.35 -18.95 -18.23
N GLY A 256 4.52 -18.44 -17.87
CA GLY A 256 5.81 -18.86 -18.44
C GLY A 256 6.33 -17.94 -19.55
N SER A 257 5.48 -17.06 -20.10
CA SER A 257 5.91 -15.93 -20.95
C SER A 257 6.29 -14.71 -20.10
N SER A 258 7.07 -13.79 -20.67
CA SER A 258 7.38 -12.49 -20.06
C SER A 258 6.34 -11.44 -20.46
N ARG A 259 6.01 -10.51 -19.56
CA ARG A 259 5.14 -9.34 -19.81
C ARG A 259 5.61 -8.43 -20.96
N ASP A 260 6.91 -8.46 -21.28
CA ASP A 260 7.52 -7.64 -22.32
C ASP A 260 7.70 -8.43 -23.63
N SER A 261 7.21 -9.67 -23.70
CA SER A 261 7.25 -10.46 -24.92
C SER A 261 6.34 -9.88 -25.99
N SER A 262 6.67 -10.13 -27.26
CA SER A 262 5.81 -9.79 -28.40
C SER A 262 4.49 -10.57 -28.42
N SER A 263 4.39 -11.66 -27.65
CA SER A 263 3.16 -12.45 -27.47
C SER A 263 2.24 -11.90 -26.39
N THR A 264 2.68 -10.90 -25.63
CA THR A 264 1.86 -10.27 -24.59
C THR A 264 0.86 -9.32 -25.21
N TYR A 265 -0.41 -9.53 -24.90
CA TYR A 265 -1.44 -8.57 -25.24
C TYR A 265 -1.38 -7.41 -24.24
N ARG A 266 -1.22 -6.19 -24.76
CA ARG A 266 -1.09 -4.97 -23.97
C ARG A 266 -2.06 -3.91 -24.44
N TYR A 267 -2.71 -3.23 -23.50
CA TYR A 267 -3.57 -2.09 -23.78
C TYR A 267 -3.47 -1.04 -22.68
N THR A 268 -3.43 0.24 -23.05
CA THR A 268 -3.35 1.36 -22.12
C THR A 268 -4.53 2.30 -22.32
N GLN A 269 -5.36 2.46 -21.29
CA GLN A 269 -6.35 3.54 -21.19
C GLN A 269 -5.68 4.75 -20.52
N THR A 270 -5.61 5.87 -21.23
CA THR A 270 -5.06 7.12 -20.68
C THR A 270 -6.21 8.02 -20.25
N VAL A 271 -6.43 8.10 -18.94
CA VAL A 271 -7.50 8.87 -18.28
C VAL A 271 -7.14 9.08 -16.82
N ASN A 272 -7.72 10.10 -16.19
CA ASN A 272 -7.48 10.36 -14.78
C ASN A 272 -8.13 9.29 -13.90
N TYR A 273 -7.31 8.57 -13.12
CA TYR A 273 -7.75 7.66 -12.07
C TYR A 273 -7.56 8.32 -10.70
N GLN A 274 -8.62 8.24 -9.88
CA GLN A 274 -8.66 8.76 -8.51
C GLN A 274 -8.96 7.63 -7.51
N GLY A 275 -8.47 6.43 -7.85
CA GLY A 275 -8.56 5.21 -7.07
C GLY A 275 -8.68 3.97 -7.95
N ALA A 276 -8.66 2.81 -7.30
CA ALA A 276 -8.81 1.52 -7.95
C ALA A 276 -9.67 0.58 -7.09
N TYR A 277 -10.72 0.04 -7.70
CA TYR A 277 -11.60 -0.96 -7.13
C TYR A 277 -11.53 -2.23 -7.98
N PRO A 278 -10.61 -3.17 -7.66
CA PRO A 278 -10.35 -4.31 -8.51
C PRO A 278 -11.38 -5.43 -8.32
N PHE A 279 -11.70 -6.11 -9.41
CA PHE A 279 -12.63 -7.23 -9.43
C PHE A 279 -12.26 -8.32 -10.43
N VAL A 280 -12.90 -9.46 -10.28
CA VAL A 280 -13.00 -10.54 -11.26
C VAL A 280 -14.44 -11.01 -11.32
N SER A 281 -14.92 -11.35 -12.51
CA SER A 281 -16.23 -12.01 -12.65
C SER A 281 -16.24 -12.99 -13.80
N GLN A 282 -17.06 -14.03 -13.69
CA GLN A 282 -17.43 -14.88 -14.81
C GLN A 282 -18.94 -14.79 -15.00
N TYR A 283 -19.41 -14.68 -16.24
CA TYR A 283 -20.84 -14.67 -16.53
C TYR A 283 -21.18 -15.46 -17.80
N THR A 284 -22.42 -15.92 -17.88
CA THR A 284 -22.97 -16.59 -19.07
C THR A 284 -23.43 -15.53 -20.06
N ARG A 285 -22.92 -15.56 -21.30
CA ARG A 285 -23.28 -14.62 -22.36
C ARG A 285 -23.84 -15.41 -23.53
N ASN A 286 -25.01 -15.01 -24.02
CA ASN A 286 -25.84 -15.77 -24.96
C ASN A 286 -26.28 -17.11 -24.34
N ILE A 287 -27.59 -17.27 -24.11
CA ILE A 287 -28.20 -18.48 -23.54
C ILE A 287 -28.06 -19.64 -24.54
N LYS A 288 -26.84 -20.13 -24.73
CA LYS A 288 -26.60 -21.43 -25.33
C LYS A 288 -26.74 -22.43 -24.21
N ASP A 289 -27.55 -23.45 -24.43
CA ASP A 289 -27.75 -24.55 -23.50
C ASP A 289 -26.42 -25.32 -23.36
N THR A 290 -25.56 -24.87 -22.45
CA THR A 290 -24.26 -25.50 -22.25
C THR A 290 -24.45 -26.67 -21.31
N THR A 291 -24.13 -27.88 -21.76
CA THR A 291 -24.30 -29.10 -20.96
C THR A 291 -23.16 -29.33 -19.96
N GLN A 292 -22.08 -28.54 -20.03
CA GLN A 292 -20.91 -28.63 -19.15
C GLN A 292 -20.78 -27.40 -18.26
N ALA A 293 -20.50 -27.62 -16.97
CA ALA A 293 -20.15 -26.55 -16.04
C ALA A 293 -18.74 -26.03 -16.34
N SER A 294 -18.54 -24.72 -16.22
CA SER A 294 -17.20 -24.12 -16.32
C SER A 294 -16.67 -23.80 -14.93
N THR A 295 -15.39 -24.04 -14.77
CA THR A 295 -14.63 -23.70 -13.58
C THR A 295 -13.40 -22.90 -13.98
N THR A 296 -13.37 -21.61 -13.66
CA THR A 296 -12.17 -20.78 -13.75
C THR A 296 -11.57 -20.65 -12.35
N THR A 297 -10.30 -20.99 -12.20
CA THR A 297 -9.61 -20.93 -10.91
C THR A 297 -8.59 -19.81 -10.92
N ILE A 298 -8.66 -18.92 -9.93
CA ILE A 298 -7.65 -17.91 -9.66
C ILE A 298 -6.76 -18.46 -8.56
N THR A 299 -5.53 -18.77 -8.93
CA THR A 299 -4.56 -19.47 -8.08
C THR A 299 -3.65 -18.50 -7.33
N GLN A 300 -3.47 -17.28 -7.85
CA GLN A 300 -2.72 -16.22 -7.19
C GLN A 300 -3.37 -14.87 -7.46
N TRP A 301 -3.47 -14.07 -6.41
CA TRP A 301 -3.86 -12.68 -6.51
C TRP A 301 -2.99 -11.86 -5.56
N THR A 302 -2.29 -10.89 -6.12
CA THR A 302 -1.46 -9.97 -5.36
C THR A 302 -1.84 -8.55 -5.77
N VAL A 303 -2.12 -7.71 -4.77
CA VAL A 303 -2.29 -6.28 -4.99
C VAL A 303 -1.13 -5.58 -4.32
N GLU A 304 -0.37 -4.82 -5.08
CA GLU A 304 0.74 -4.02 -4.59
C GLU A 304 0.40 -2.56 -4.85
N GLN A 305 0.05 -1.82 -3.81
CA GLN A 305 -0.05 -0.37 -3.92
C GLN A 305 1.32 0.23 -3.72
N THR A 306 1.90 0.83 -4.75
CA THR A 306 3.20 1.50 -4.65
C THR A 306 2.99 2.98 -4.37
N VAL A 307 3.56 3.46 -3.27
CA VAL A 307 3.75 4.89 -3.04
C VAL A 307 4.98 5.33 -3.84
N THR A 308 4.79 6.11 -4.89
CA THR A 308 5.89 6.68 -5.67
C THR A 308 6.37 7.95 -4.97
N TYR A 309 7.53 7.85 -4.32
CA TYR A 309 8.23 9.00 -3.78
C TYR A 309 8.89 9.73 -4.95
N ARG A 310 8.33 10.87 -5.39
CA ARG A 310 9.18 11.86 -6.05
C ARG A 310 10.13 12.40 -4.98
N SER A 311 11.42 12.54 -5.28
CA SER A 311 12.31 13.34 -4.42
C SER A 311 11.64 14.71 -4.24
N GLY A 312 11.29 15.07 -3.00
CA GLY A 312 10.54 16.29 -2.70
C GLY A 312 9.03 16.13 -2.50
N ALA A 313 8.42 14.98 -2.78
CA ALA A 313 7.01 14.75 -2.47
C ALA A 313 6.77 14.79 -0.95
N VAL A 314 5.72 15.50 -0.55
CA VAL A 314 5.29 15.58 0.84
C VAL A 314 4.42 14.36 1.11
N LEU A 315 4.95 13.39 1.86
CA LEU A 315 4.11 12.32 2.41
C LEU A 315 3.15 12.94 3.40
N THR A 316 1.89 12.57 3.34
CA THR A 316 0.93 13.01 4.34
C THR A 316 1.11 12.21 5.63
N SER A 317 0.58 12.73 6.73
CA SER A 317 0.53 11.99 8.00
C SER A 317 -0.26 10.68 7.86
N ALA A 318 -1.22 10.59 6.93
CA ALA A 318 -1.96 9.36 6.63
C ALA A 318 -1.09 8.30 5.94
N ASP A 319 -0.26 8.70 4.98
CA ASP A 319 0.65 7.80 4.26
C ASP A 319 1.66 7.16 5.23
N LEU A 320 2.19 7.97 6.14
CA LEU A 320 3.11 7.53 7.19
C LEU A 320 2.44 6.59 8.20
N GLN A 321 1.20 6.85 8.60
CA GLN A 321 0.45 5.94 9.46
C GLN A 321 0.13 4.60 8.78
N ALA A 322 -0.17 4.60 7.47
CA ALA A 322 -0.37 3.38 6.70
C ALA A 322 0.93 2.56 6.61
N LEU A 323 2.06 3.25 6.42
CA LEU A 323 3.39 2.67 6.42
C LEU A 323 3.72 2.00 7.76
N MET A 324 3.47 2.69 8.88
CA MET A 324 3.63 2.14 10.22
C MET A 324 2.81 0.85 10.43
N LYS A 325 1.55 0.82 9.97
CA LYS A 325 0.70 -0.38 10.06
C LYS A 325 1.23 -1.56 9.22
N SER A 326 1.76 -1.30 8.04
CA SER A 326 2.35 -2.36 7.20
C SER A 326 3.60 -2.98 7.85
N ALA A 327 4.44 -2.15 8.46
CA ALA A 327 5.62 -2.59 9.20
C ALA A 327 5.25 -3.42 10.43
N GLN A 328 4.23 -2.99 11.18
CA GLN A 328 3.66 -3.75 12.30
C GLN A 328 3.22 -5.16 11.90
N ALA A 329 2.55 -5.29 10.76
CA ALA A 329 2.11 -6.58 10.24
C ALA A 329 3.29 -7.46 9.80
N ALA A 330 4.29 -6.88 9.13
CA ALA A 330 5.48 -7.59 8.68
C ALA A 330 6.38 -8.07 9.84
N ALA A 331 6.33 -7.38 10.99
CA ALA A 331 7.10 -7.68 12.20
C ALA A 331 6.44 -8.74 13.11
N GLN A 332 5.24 -9.25 12.80
CA GLN A 332 4.59 -10.30 13.63
C GLN A 332 5.38 -11.61 13.73
N THR A 333 6.44 -11.79 12.93
CA THR A 333 7.32 -12.96 12.95
C THR A 333 8.62 -12.73 13.72
N SER A 334 8.86 -11.52 14.23
CA SER A 334 10.01 -11.18 15.09
C SER A 334 9.52 -10.62 16.42
N THR A 335 10.33 -10.77 17.48
CA THR A 335 10.04 -10.14 18.78
C THR A 335 10.69 -8.75 18.77
N PRO A 336 9.92 -7.65 18.63
CA PRO A 336 10.51 -6.33 18.58
C PRO A 336 11.11 -5.93 19.94
N GLN A 337 12.13 -5.08 19.92
CA GLN A 337 12.72 -4.56 21.15
C GLN A 337 11.78 -3.53 21.78
N GLN A 338 11.11 -3.92 22.87
CA GLN A 338 10.16 -3.06 23.58
C GLN A 338 10.74 -2.51 24.89
N VAL A 339 10.61 -1.21 25.11
CA VAL A 339 10.84 -0.55 26.41
C VAL A 339 9.51 -0.02 26.93
N ARG A 340 9.20 -0.23 28.21
CA ARG A 340 8.00 0.28 28.89
C ARG A 340 8.37 1.28 29.98
N HIS A 341 7.53 2.29 30.17
CA HIS A 341 7.73 3.36 31.15
C HIS A 341 6.51 3.44 32.08
N VAL A 342 6.74 3.59 33.37
CA VAL A 342 5.71 3.73 34.41
C VAL A 342 5.99 5.01 35.18
N TYR A 343 4.95 5.83 35.38
CA TYR A 343 5.04 7.12 36.05
C TYR A 343 4.41 7.08 37.44
N ASP A 344 4.92 7.89 38.37
CA ASP A 344 4.30 8.09 39.68
C ASP A 344 3.10 9.05 39.62
N THR A 345 2.42 9.24 40.74
CA THR A 345 1.25 10.14 40.85
C THR A 345 1.61 11.63 40.65
N ALA A 346 2.89 11.99 40.79
CA ALA A 346 3.41 13.31 40.46
C ALA A 346 3.88 13.41 39.00
N ASN A 347 3.56 12.40 38.18
CA ASN A 347 3.83 12.35 36.75
C ASN A 347 5.33 12.30 36.38
N ARG A 348 6.16 11.74 37.28
CA ARG A 348 7.61 11.54 37.09
C ARG A 348 7.90 10.08 36.73
N LEU A 349 8.88 9.84 35.86
CA LEU A 349 9.25 8.49 35.43
C LEU A 349 9.73 7.67 36.61
N ARG A 350 8.95 6.69 37.05
CA ARG A 350 9.25 5.87 38.22
C ARG A 350 9.97 4.58 37.84
N PHE A 351 9.50 3.88 36.82
CA PHE A 351 10.12 2.63 36.35
C PHE A 351 10.33 2.64 34.83
N GLN A 352 11.44 2.05 34.39
CA GLN A 352 11.69 1.68 33.01
C GLN A 352 11.94 0.17 32.93
N ILE A 353 11.23 -0.51 32.04
CA ILE A 353 11.32 -1.96 31.83
C ILE A 353 11.87 -2.16 30.42
N ALA A 354 13.06 -2.75 30.28
CA ALA A 354 13.69 -3.00 28.98
C ALA A 354 13.09 -4.22 28.28
N SER A 355 13.57 -4.51 27.06
CA SER A 355 13.05 -5.59 26.20
C SER A 355 13.34 -6.99 26.72
N ASP A 356 14.35 -7.12 27.58
CA ASP A 356 14.67 -8.34 28.33
C ASP A 356 13.96 -8.38 29.70
N ASN A 357 12.98 -7.51 29.91
CA ASN A 357 12.22 -7.30 31.15
C ASN A 357 13.03 -6.83 32.36
N THR A 358 14.29 -6.40 32.19
CA THR A 358 15.05 -5.78 33.28
C THR A 358 14.45 -4.43 33.70
N VAL A 359 14.45 -4.13 35.00
CA VAL A 359 13.79 -2.93 35.56
C VAL A 359 14.80 -1.96 36.13
N THR A 360 14.63 -0.67 35.82
CA THR A 360 15.29 0.44 36.48
C THR A 360 14.24 1.33 37.16
N GLU A 361 14.39 1.61 38.46
CA GLU A 361 13.56 2.54 39.25
C GLU A 361 14.31 3.84 39.51
N ASN A 362 13.64 4.99 39.34
CA ASN A 362 14.10 6.29 39.82
C ASN A 362 13.28 6.70 41.05
N ARG A 363 13.95 7.02 42.15
CA ARG A 363 13.34 7.62 43.36
C ARG A 363 13.70 9.08 43.41
N TYR A 364 12.76 9.89 43.85
CA TYR A 364 12.87 11.33 43.81
C TYR A 364 12.77 11.94 45.20
N ASP A 365 13.45 13.06 45.40
CA ASP A 365 13.23 13.92 46.57
C ASP A 365 11.93 14.74 46.43
N SER A 366 11.65 15.58 47.43
CA SER A 366 10.49 16.49 47.45
C SER A 366 10.56 17.60 46.41
N PHE A 367 11.74 17.89 45.87
CA PHE A 367 11.95 18.90 44.83
C PHE A 367 11.88 18.31 43.41
N GLY A 368 11.76 16.98 43.29
CA GLY A 368 11.67 16.28 42.02
C GLY A 368 13.02 15.90 41.40
N ASN A 369 14.12 16.03 42.15
CA ASN A 369 15.43 15.53 41.70
C ASN A 369 15.53 14.03 41.95
N ILE A 370 16.28 13.32 41.10
CA ILE A 370 16.55 11.89 41.32
C ILE A 370 17.46 11.75 42.55
N LEU A 371 16.91 11.15 43.60
CA LEU A 371 17.61 10.79 44.83
C LEU A 371 18.36 9.46 44.68
N GLN A 372 17.77 8.51 43.95
CA GLN A 372 18.35 7.18 43.76
C GLN A 372 17.90 6.55 42.44
N GLN A 373 18.80 5.84 41.77
CA GLN A 373 18.48 4.96 40.64
C GLN A 373 18.81 3.51 41.01
N ILE A 374 17.85 2.61 40.91
CA ILE A 374 17.97 1.20 41.29
C ILE A 374 17.75 0.33 40.06
N ARG A 375 18.69 -0.56 39.75
CA ARG A 375 18.50 -1.61 38.75
C ARG A 375 18.18 -2.92 39.44
N TYR A 376 17.03 -3.52 39.13
CA TYR A 376 16.62 -4.80 39.71
C TYR A 376 17.28 -5.96 38.99
N ALA A 377 17.84 -6.90 39.76
CA ALA A 377 18.53 -8.07 39.23
C ALA A 377 17.57 -9.13 38.63
N LYS A 378 16.31 -9.16 39.06
CA LYS A 378 15.30 -10.09 38.54
C LYS A 378 14.37 -9.36 37.57
N PRO A 379 14.25 -9.83 36.31
CA PRO A 379 13.28 -9.30 35.37
C PRO A 379 11.84 -9.52 35.84
N VAL A 380 10.91 -8.71 35.35
CA VAL A 380 9.47 -8.92 35.58
C VAL A 380 8.96 -9.97 34.60
N VAL A 381 8.08 -10.87 35.06
CA VAL A 381 7.45 -11.92 34.25
C VAL A 381 6.27 -11.37 33.46
#